data_AF-A0A661HMV2-F1
#
_entry.id   AF-A0A661HMV2-F1
#
_cell.length_a   1.000
_cell.length_b   1.000
_cell.length_c   1.000
_cell.angle_alpha   90.00
_cell.angle_beta   90.00
_cell.angle_gamma   90.00
#
_symmetry.space_group_name_H-M   'P 1'
#
loop_
_entity.id
_entity.type
_entity.pdbx_description
1 polymer ?
#
loop_
_entity_poly.entity_id
_entity_poly.type
_entity_poly.pdbx_seq_one_letter_code
_entity_poly.pdbx_strand_id
1 'polypeptide(L)'
;MRIEIGPRDIENNTAVMTYRTSSEKVSLDMEAINIEFIKKALEQNDSEIYSNATKIVENKIIEANSLEEVSKIIQDGNIAKAY
;
A
#
# COMPACT_ATOMS: atom_id res chain seq x y z
N MET A 1 -2.16 3.16 10.15
CA MET A 1 -2.61 1.97 10.92
C MET A 1 -3.43 2.44 12.10
N ARG A 2 -4.51 1.76 12.46
CA ARG A 2 -5.35 2.06 13.63
C ARG A 2 -5.58 0.76 14.40
N ILE A 3 -5.47 0.80 15.74
CA ILE A 3 -5.80 -0.33 16.61
C ILE A 3 -7.04 0.08 17.40
N GLU A 4 -8.08 -0.73 17.31
CA GLU A 4 -9.37 -0.55 17.96
C GLU A 4 -9.52 -1.60 19.06
N ILE A 5 -9.90 -1.15 20.25
CA ILE A 5 -10.15 -2.01 21.42
C ILE A 5 -11.50 -1.59 22.02
N GLY A 6 -12.53 -2.40 21.78
CA GLY A 6 -13.85 -2.22 22.37
C GLY A 6 -14.07 -3.10 23.61
N PRO A 7 -15.21 -2.93 24.32
CA PRO A 7 -15.54 -3.72 25.50
C PRO A 7 -15.55 -5.24 25.24
N ARG A 8 -16.10 -5.66 24.10
CA ARG A 8 -16.11 -7.07 23.68
C ARG A 8 -14.73 -7.61 23.34
N ASP A 9 -13.84 -6.77 22.83
CA ASP A 9 -12.48 -7.17 22.48
C ASP A 9 -11.65 -7.41 23.75
N ILE A 10 -11.87 -6.60 24.79
CA ILE A 10 -11.29 -6.81 26.13
C ILE A 10 -11.77 -8.13 26.73
N GLU A 11 -13.07 -8.44 26.66
CA GLU A 11 -13.63 -9.71 27.14
C GLU A 11 -13.02 -10.94 26.46
N ASN A 12 -12.62 -10.80 25.19
CA ASN A 12 -12.05 -11.88 24.39
C ASN A 12 -10.51 -11.84 24.27
N ASN A 13 -9.84 -10.90 24.94
CA ASN A 13 -8.40 -10.66 24.84
C ASN A 13 -7.90 -10.44 23.39
N THR A 14 -8.70 -9.75 22.57
CA THR A 14 -8.38 -9.45 21.17
C THR A 14 -8.31 -7.95 20.91
N ALA A 15 -7.79 -7.54 19.76
CA ALA A 15 -7.94 -6.18 19.23
C ALA A 15 -8.08 -6.22 17.71
N VAL A 16 -8.66 -5.17 17.13
CA VAL A 16 -8.80 -5.05 15.68
C VAL A 16 -7.81 -4.02 15.14
N MET A 17 -6.90 -4.46 14.28
CA MET A 17 -5.98 -3.59 13.56
C MET A 17 -6.52 -3.30 12.16
N THR A 18 -6.51 -2.04 11.75
CA THR A 18 -6.91 -1.61 10.41
C THR A 18 -5.76 -0.91 9.68
N TYR A 19 -5.48 -1.34 8.45
CA TYR A 19 -4.52 -0.67 7.57
C TYR A 19 -5.15 0.55 6.89
N ARG A 20 -4.41 1.66 6.80
CA ARG A 20 -4.94 2.91 6.23
C ARG A 20 -5.07 2.86 4.70
N THR A 21 -4.18 2.11 4.07
CA THR A 21 -4.01 1.96 2.63
C THR A 21 -5.10 1.10 2.03
N SER A 22 -5.28 -0.12 2.55
CA SER A 22 -6.26 -1.10 2.05
C SER A 22 -7.62 -1.05 2.74
N SER A 23 -7.72 -0.39 3.91
CA SER A 23 -8.88 -0.51 4.83
C SER A 23 -9.13 -1.94 5.33
N GLU A 24 -8.17 -2.85 5.14
CA GLU A 24 -8.22 -4.21 5.64
C GLU A 24 -8.21 -4.23 7.17
N LYS A 25 -9.02 -5.11 7.75
CA LYS A 25 -9.14 -5.33 9.18
C LYS A 25 -8.61 -6.70 9.55
N VAL A 26 -7.73 -6.75 10.54
CA VAL A 26 -7.14 -7.97 11.09
C VAL A 26 -7.46 -8.04 12.57
N SER A 27 -8.08 -9.14 13.00
CA SER A 27 -8.25 -9.43 14.42
C SER A 27 -6.96 -10.05 14.96
N LEU A 28 -6.47 -9.55 16.07
CA LEU A 28 -5.21 -9.94 16.69
C LEU A 28 -5.46 -10.32 18.15
N ASP A 29 -4.69 -11.28 18.65
CA ASP A 29 -4.58 -11.51 20.09
C ASP A 29 -3.83 -10.33 20.73
N MET A 30 -4.35 -9.78 21.83
CA MET A 30 -3.70 -8.67 22.53
C MET A 30 -2.28 -9.02 22.98
N GLU A 31 -2.01 -10.28 23.36
CA GLU A 31 -0.68 -10.71 23.80
C GLU A 31 0.36 -10.68 22.66
N ALA A 32 -0.10 -10.81 21.42
CA ALA A 32 0.76 -10.75 20.24
C ALA A 32 1.13 -9.30 19.85
N ILE A 33 0.44 -8.28 20.37
CA ILE A 33 0.65 -6.87 20.03
C ILE A 33 1.81 -6.31 20.85
N ASN A 34 3.02 -6.63 20.41
CA ASN A 34 4.26 -6.07 20.98
C ASN A 34 4.96 -5.11 20.01
N ILE A 35 6.04 -4.47 20.47
CA ILE A 35 6.80 -3.49 19.68
C ILE A 35 7.33 -4.09 18.37
N GLU A 36 7.77 -5.34 18.38
CA GLU A 36 8.31 -6.01 17.19
C GLU A 36 7.21 -6.28 16.16
N PHE A 37 6.05 -6.77 16.61
CA PHE A 37 4.87 -6.94 15.76
C PHE A 37 4.47 -5.63 15.09
N ILE A 38 4.37 -4.54 15.87
CA ILE A 38 4.01 -3.21 15.35
C ILE A 38 5.04 -2.71 14.32
N LYS A 39 6.33 -2.85 14.60
CA LYS A 39 7.40 -2.47 13.65
C LYS A 39 7.28 -3.24 12.35
N LYS A 40 7.14 -4.57 12.43
CA LYS A 40 6.99 -5.42 11.25
C LYS A 40 5.75 -5.05 10.43
N ALA A 41 4.62 -4.81 11.09
CA ALA A 41 3.38 -4.40 10.41
C ALA A 41 3.54 -3.06 9.68
N LEU A 42 4.28 -2.10 10.26
CA LEU A 42 4.59 -0.83 9.62
C LEU A 42 5.55 -1.01 8.44
N GLU A 43 6.64 -1.76 8.60
CA GLU A 43 7.61 -2.04 7.54
C GLU A 43 6.97 -2.74 6.33
N GLN A 44 6.07 -3.69 6.60
CA GLN A 44 5.29 -4.36 5.56
C GLN A 44 4.37 -3.38 4.82
N ASN A 45 3.61 -2.57 5.55
CA ASN A 45 2.74 -1.56 4.95
C ASN A 45 3.52 -0.54 4.10
N ASP A 46 4.69 -0.09 4.57
CA ASP A 46 5.53 0.85 3.82
C ASP A 46 6.12 0.21 2.55
N SER A 47 6.54 -1.05 2.65
CA SER A 47 7.02 -1.83 1.50
C SER A 47 5.93 -2.04 0.45
N GLU A 48 4.69 -2.29 0.87
CA GLU A 48 3.54 -2.40 -0.02
C GLU A 48 3.22 -1.09 -0.72
N ILE A 49 3.21 0.04 0.01
CA ILE A 49 3.02 1.37 -0.58
C ILE A 49 4.09 1.62 -1.66
N TYR A 50 5.35 1.37 -1.33
CA TYR A 50 6.46 1.57 -2.25
C TYR A 50 6.35 0.68 -3.49
N SER A 51 6.04 -0.61 -3.30
CA SER A 51 5.89 -1.56 -4.40
C SER A 51 4.74 -1.16 -5.33
N ASN A 52 3.60 -0.77 -4.77
CA ASN A 52 2.44 -0.35 -5.55
C ASN A 52 2.72 0.95 -6.33
N ALA A 53 3.37 1.93 -5.69
CA ALA A 53 3.76 3.18 -6.37
C ALA A 53 4.76 2.91 -7.50
N THR A 54 5.76 2.06 -7.26
CA THR A 54 6.74 1.66 -8.28
C THR A 54 6.06 1.03 -9.49
N LYS A 55 5.15 0.06 -9.27
CA LYS A 55 4.39 -0.57 -10.35
C LYS A 55 3.54 0.42 -11.13
N ILE A 56 2.91 1.39 -10.46
CA ILE A 56 2.12 2.44 -11.13
C ILE A 56 3.02 3.25 -12.05
N VAL A 57 4.23 3.62 -11.61
CA VAL A 57 5.17 4.39 -12.41
C VAL A 57 5.68 3.56 -13.59
N GLU A 58 6.16 2.34 -13.33
CA GLU A 58 6.69 1.44 -14.37
C GLU A 58 5.65 1.15 -15.46
N ASN A 59 4.41 0.87 -15.08
CA ASN A 59 3.32 0.63 -16.04
C ASN A 59 2.91 1.88 -16.83
N LYS A 60 3.23 3.08 -16.34
CA LYS A 60 2.98 4.33 -17.04
C LYS A 60 4.11 4.73 -17.97
N ILE A 61 5.27 4.09 -17.92
CA ILE A 61 6.38 4.39 -18.83
C ILE A 61 6.19 3.57 -20.10
N ILE A 62 5.98 4.24 -21.23
CA ILE A 62 5.74 3.63 -22.54
C ILE A 62 6.82 4.10 -23.51
N GLU A 63 7.45 3.15 -24.21
CA GLU A 63 8.46 3.46 -25.22
C GLU A 63 7.81 4.00 -26.49
N ALA A 64 8.39 5.06 -27.05
CA ALA A 64 7.90 5.75 -28.23
C ALA A 64 8.98 5.81 -29.32
N ASN A 65 8.59 5.53 -30.56
CA ASN A 65 9.48 5.48 -31.72
C ASN A 65 9.24 6.63 -32.73
N SER A 66 8.31 7.54 -32.42
CA SER A 66 7.98 8.71 -33.24
C SER A 66 7.43 9.84 -32.38
N LEU A 67 7.46 11.07 -32.91
CA LEU A 67 6.88 12.24 -32.24
C LEU A 67 5.36 12.13 -32.10
N GLU A 68 4.70 11.46 -33.06
CA GLU A 68 3.28 11.15 -33.02
C GLU A 68 2.95 10.21 -31.86
N GLU A 69 3.74 9.15 -31.65
CA GLU A 69 3.58 8.22 -30.52
C GLU A 69 3.81 8.93 -29.18
N VAL A 70 4.84 9.77 -29.08
CA VAL A 70 5.09 10.57 -27.87
C VAL A 70 3.87 11.43 -27.52
N SER A 71 3.31 12.13 -28.51
CA SER A 71 2.15 12.99 -28.32
C SER A 71 0.93 12.21 -27.81
N LYS A 72 0.68 11.03 -28.38
CA LYS A 72 -0.41 10.16 -27.96
C LYS A 72 -0.23 9.64 -26.53
N ILE A 73 0.97 9.15 -26.20
CA ILE A 73 1.28 8.61 -24.86
C ILE A 73 1.10 9.68 -23.77
N ILE A 74 1.55 10.91 -24.02
CA ILE A 74 1.37 12.02 -23.07
C ILE A 74 -0.11 12.38 -22.91
N GLN A 75 -0.88 12.40 -24.01
CA GLN A 75 -2.33 12.66 -23.96
C GLN A 75 -3.09 11.61 -23.15
N ASP A 76 -2.64 10.36 -23.18
CA ASP A 76 -3.18 9.25 -22.37
C ASP A 76 -2.79 9.33 -20.87
N GLY A 77 -2.00 10.34 -20.47
CA GLY A 77 -1.57 10.54 -19.08
C GLY A 77 -0.45 9.59 -18.64
N ASN A 78 0.31 9.08 -19.61
CA ASN A 78 1.48 8.22 -19.44
C ASN A 78 2.78 9.02 -19.65
N ILE A 79 3.90 8.37 -19.34
CA ILE A 79 5.26 8.90 -19.49
C ILE A 79 5.85 8.29 -20.76
N ALA A 80 6.20 9.13 -21.73
CA ALA A 80 6.85 8.67 -22.96
C ALA A 80 8.38 8.57 -22.76
N LYS A 81 8.94 7.41 -23.10
CA LYS A 81 10.39 7.17 -23.16
C LYS A 81 10.80 7.05 -24.63
N ALA A 82 11.46 8.07 -25.15
CA ALA A 82 11.93 8.12 -26.54
C ALA A 82 13.47 8.10 -26.59
N TYR A 83 14.03 7.56 -27.69
CA TYR A 83 15.46 7.51 -27.98
C TYR A 83 15.81 8.36 -29.20
#